data_AF-A0A3N2DAT5-F1
#
_entry.id   AF-A0A3N2DAT5-F1
#
_cell.length_a   1.000
_cell.length_b   1.000
_cell.length_c   1.000
_cell.angle_alpha   90.00
_cell.angle_beta   90.00
_cell.angle_gamma   90.00
#
_symmetry.space_group_name_H-M   'P 1'
#
loop_
_entity.id
_entity.type
_entity.pdbx_description
1 polymer ?
#
loop_
_entity_poly.entity_id
_entity_poly.type
_entity_poly.pdbx_seq_one_letter_code
_entity_poly.pdbx_strand_id
1 'polypeptide(L)'
;MTAQPPPSGPDHPLTPPLTPPPGGPPTRQPEPAPTPARSTIGRIALVAAIVGLVFACIPGALIVGWVLLPVGFVLGVVSLFQKGSKKPGTWAIVLSIVGTIIATIVFLVVVSAAVDDALGGTDSSVSPAETSHESDAPASPDGEESGDEAGSEDGDGAGGDDAPAAEVGTRENPAPLGSVVSGSEWDVTITSFELDATEAVLAANQFNEPPADGMVYAVVGVSATYTGADSSTSLMVGVDYVTATGEVVTRADSMAVAPDPMFGMAELFQGGTDTGNVVLQVPADGGGVLRVSPGMFVDPVFVATS
;
A
#
# COMPACT_ATOMS: atom_id res chain seq x y z
N MET A 1 -102.64 -67.82 13.69
CA MET A 1 -104.07 -67.54 13.48
C MET A 1 -104.34 -66.13 13.97
N THR A 2 -104.95 -65.35 13.09
CA THR A 2 -105.27 -63.92 13.13
C THR A 2 -106.15 -63.52 14.31
N ALA A 3 -105.87 -62.35 14.93
CA ALA A 3 -106.85 -61.56 15.67
C ALA A 3 -106.41 -60.08 15.80
N GLN A 4 -107.10 -59.20 15.07
CA GLN A 4 -107.39 -57.77 15.39
C GLN A 4 -108.77 -57.78 16.15
N PRO A 5 -109.36 -56.71 16.76
CA PRO A 5 -109.08 -55.26 16.68
C PRO A 5 -109.33 -54.46 18.03
N PRO A 6 -109.98 -53.26 18.10
CA PRO A 6 -109.42 -51.91 18.43
C PRO A 6 -110.14 -51.24 19.65
N PRO A 7 -110.57 -49.95 19.68
CA PRO A 7 -109.94 -48.60 19.66
C PRO A 7 -110.11 -47.86 21.05
N SER A 8 -109.67 -46.61 21.28
CA SER A 8 -110.50 -45.36 21.34
C SER A 8 -109.68 -44.27 22.09
N GLY A 9 -109.33 -43.09 21.52
CA GLY A 9 -110.04 -41.78 21.69
C GLY A 9 -109.54 -40.96 22.92
N PRO A 10 -109.73 -39.62 23.06
CA PRO A 10 -110.12 -38.56 22.14
C PRO A 10 -109.16 -37.32 22.10
N ASP A 11 -109.28 -36.57 21.00
CA ASP A 11 -109.22 -35.11 20.80
C ASP A 11 -108.48 -34.17 21.77
N HIS A 12 -107.51 -33.42 21.21
CA HIS A 12 -107.37 -31.99 21.51
C HIS A 12 -107.07 -31.19 20.21
N PRO A 13 -107.79 -30.08 19.96
CA PRO A 13 -107.67 -29.31 18.73
C PRO A 13 -106.57 -28.23 18.78
N LEU A 14 -105.88 -28.11 17.64
CA LEU A 14 -105.44 -26.90 16.92
C LEU A 14 -104.49 -25.90 17.61
N THR A 15 -103.23 -25.91 17.13
CA THR A 15 -102.44 -24.68 16.92
C THR A 15 -101.97 -24.61 15.46
N PRO A 16 -102.04 -23.43 14.80
CA PRO A 16 -101.74 -23.27 13.37
C PRO A 16 -100.22 -23.33 13.08
N PRO A 17 -99.81 -23.58 11.81
CA PRO A 17 -98.42 -23.81 11.48
C PRO A 17 -97.66 -22.48 11.37
N LEU A 18 -96.52 -22.37 12.07
CA LEU A 18 -95.52 -21.35 11.76
C LEU A 18 -94.47 -21.98 10.86
N THR A 19 -94.51 -21.60 9.58
CA THR A 19 -93.47 -21.86 8.60
C THR A 19 -92.31 -20.86 8.79
N PRO A 20 -91.07 -21.31 9.06
CA PRO A 20 -89.90 -20.46 8.85
C PRO A 20 -89.49 -20.44 7.35
N PRO A 21 -88.88 -19.34 6.88
CA PRO A 21 -88.74 -18.96 5.46
C PRO A 21 -87.71 -19.82 4.69
N PRO A 22 -87.73 -19.78 3.33
CA PRO A 22 -86.79 -20.52 2.50
C PRO A 22 -85.34 -20.13 2.82
N GLY A 23 -84.49 -21.15 2.97
CA GLY A 23 -83.06 -20.99 3.22
C GLY A 23 -82.40 -20.17 2.12
N GLY A 24 -81.87 -18.99 2.50
CA GLY A 24 -81.00 -18.20 1.65
C GLY A 24 -79.66 -18.91 1.41
N PRO A 25 -78.95 -18.59 0.31
CA PRO A 25 -77.64 -19.17 0.02
C PRO A 25 -76.64 -18.83 1.13
N PRO A 26 -75.67 -19.72 1.44
CA PRO A 26 -74.72 -19.51 2.53
C PRO A 26 -73.90 -18.25 2.26
N THR A 27 -74.00 -17.28 3.18
CA THR A 27 -73.11 -16.13 3.22
C THR A 27 -71.69 -16.60 3.50
N ARG A 28 -70.78 -16.46 2.53
CA ARG A 28 -69.34 -16.60 2.77
C ARG A 28 -68.93 -15.57 3.82
N GLN A 29 -68.46 -16.07 4.96
CA GLN A 29 -67.76 -15.26 5.95
C GLN A 29 -66.46 -14.75 5.30
N PRO A 30 -66.14 -13.45 5.33
CA PRO A 30 -64.86 -12.95 4.84
C PRO A 30 -63.73 -13.58 5.66
N GLU A 31 -62.82 -14.24 4.96
CA GLU A 31 -61.57 -14.77 5.51
C GLU A 31 -60.77 -13.63 6.16
N PRO A 32 -60.18 -13.81 7.35
CA PRO A 32 -59.35 -12.78 7.96
C PRO A 32 -58.19 -12.45 7.01
N ALA A 33 -58.06 -11.19 6.61
CA ALA A 33 -56.94 -10.76 5.78
C ALA A 33 -55.62 -11.12 6.48
N PRO A 34 -54.66 -11.76 5.79
CA PRO A 34 -53.36 -12.07 6.38
C PRO A 34 -52.68 -10.76 6.74
N THR A 35 -52.41 -10.56 8.03
CA THR A 35 -51.57 -9.45 8.47
C THR A 35 -50.19 -9.59 7.82
N PRO A 36 -49.61 -8.49 7.28
CA PRO A 36 -48.28 -8.55 6.70
C PRO A 36 -47.28 -8.94 7.80
N ALA A 37 -46.81 -10.19 7.75
CA ALA A 37 -45.74 -10.67 8.61
C ALA A 37 -44.48 -9.88 8.27
N ARG A 38 -44.15 -8.87 9.08
CA ARG A 38 -42.91 -8.11 8.94
C ARG A 38 -41.74 -9.06 9.15
N SER A 39 -40.93 -9.28 8.12
CA SER A 39 -39.84 -10.25 8.13
C SER A 39 -38.75 -9.83 9.14
N THR A 40 -38.77 -10.47 10.32
CA THR A 40 -37.73 -10.34 11.34
C THR A 40 -36.35 -10.67 10.77
N ILE A 41 -36.29 -11.62 9.85
CA ILE A 41 -35.07 -12.03 9.13
C ILE A 41 -34.48 -10.89 8.29
N GLY A 42 -35.31 -10.12 7.58
CA GLY A 42 -34.83 -9.00 6.77
C GLY A 42 -34.24 -7.86 7.60
N ARG A 43 -34.79 -7.66 8.82
CA ARG A 43 -34.23 -6.69 9.77
C ARG A 43 -32.93 -7.18 10.41
N ILE A 44 -32.84 -8.47 10.75
CA ILE A 44 -31.59 -9.06 11.26
C ILE A 44 -30.48 -8.94 10.21
N ALA A 45 -30.78 -9.20 8.94
CA ALA A 45 -29.83 -9.03 7.84
C ALA A 45 -29.38 -7.58 7.67
N LEU A 46 -30.31 -6.61 7.76
CA LEU A 46 -29.98 -5.18 7.69
C LEU A 46 -29.09 -4.73 8.85
N VAL A 47 -29.40 -5.17 10.07
CA VAL A 47 -28.60 -4.86 11.26
C VAL A 47 -27.21 -5.47 11.15
N ALA A 48 -27.10 -6.73 10.70
CA ALA A 48 -25.81 -7.38 10.50
C ALA A 48 -24.95 -6.66 9.44
N ALA A 49 -25.57 -6.19 8.34
CA ALA A 49 -24.87 -5.43 7.30
C ALA A 49 -24.38 -4.06 7.77
N ILE A 50 -25.20 -3.34 8.55
CA ILE A 50 -24.82 -2.05 9.14
C ILE A 50 -23.68 -2.24 10.14
N VAL A 51 -23.76 -3.26 10.99
CA VAL A 51 -22.68 -3.58 11.94
C VAL A 51 -21.39 -3.93 11.19
N GLY A 52 -21.46 -4.77 10.15
CA GLY A 52 -20.30 -5.09 9.30
C GLY A 52 -19.68 -3.85 8.63
N LEU A 53 -20.50 -2.91 8.17
CA LEU A 53 -20.03 -1.65 7.57
C LEU A 53 -19.35 -0.74 8.60
N VAL A 54 -19.91 -0.62 9.80
CA VAL A 54 -19.34 0.19 10.88
C VAL A 54 -17.99 -0.37 11.31
N PHE A 55 -17.87 -1.69 11.46
CA PHE A 55 -16.59 -2.33 11.80
C PHE A 55 -15.57 -2.27 10.65
N ALA A 56 -16.00 -2.17 9.39
CA ALA A 56 -15.10 -1.99 8.26
C ALA A 56 -14.50 -0.57 8.16
N CYS A 57 -15.12 0.43 8.79
CA CYS A 57 -14.63 1.83 8.79
C CYS A 57 -13.68 2.16 9.96
N ILE A 58 -13.33 1.19 10.82
CA ILE A 58 -12.41 1.42 11.95
C ILE A 58 -11.03 0.83 11.62
N PRO A 59 -9.97 1.64 11.48
CA PRO A 59 -8.60 1.16 11.27
C PRO A 59 -8.17 0.25 12.44
N GLY A 60 -7.74 -0.98 12.14
CA GLY A 60 -7.35 -2.00 13.12
C GLY A 60 -8.35 -3.15 13.35
N ALA A 61 -9.61 -3.04 12.92
CA ALA A 61 -10.62 -4.11 13.03
C ALA A 61 -11.01 -4.77 11.69
N LEU A 62 -10.30 -4.42 10.61
CA LEU A 62 -10.61 -4.76 9.21
C LEU A 62 -10.77 -6.25 8.90
N ILE A 63 -10.07 -7.14 9.63
CA ILE A 63 -10.12 -8.60 9.41
C ILE A 63 -11.52 -9.16 9.68
N VAL A 64 -12.22 -8.63 10.69
CA VAL A 64 -13.57 -9.09 11.05
C VAL A 64 -14.60 -8.57 10.05
N GLY A 65 -14.43 -7.35 9.55
CA GLY A 65 -15.25 -6.77 8.49
C GLY A 65 -15.17 -7.57 7.18
N TRP A 66 -13.98 -8.07 6.83
CA TRP A 66 -13.73 -8.89 5.64
C TRP A 66 -14.41 -10.26 5.65
N VAL A 67 -14.70 -10.85 6.81
CA VAL A 67 -15.46 -12.12 6.90
C VAL A 67 -16.97 -11.85 6.98
N LEU A 68 -17.38 -10.78 7.67
CA LEU A 68 -18.79 -10.44 7.83
C LEU A 68 -19.44 -9.85 6.58
N LEU A 69 -18.69 -9.11 5.74
CA LEU A 69 -19.23 -8.50 4.52
C LEU A 69 -19.63 -9.54 3.45
N PRO A 70 -18.81 -10.55 3.10
CA PRO A 70 -19.20 -11.61 2.18
C PRO A 70 -20.37 -12.43 2.73
N VAL A 71 -20.37 -12.74 4.02
CA VAL A 71 -21.44 -13.49 4.67
C VAL A 71 -22.76 -12.69 4.66
N GLY A 72 -22.71 -11.39 4.98
CA GLY A 72 -23.86 -10.48 4.91
C GLY A 72 -24.38 -10.31 3.49
N PHE A 73 -23.48 -10.24 2.50
CA PHE A 73 -23.85 -10.19 1.09
C PHE A 73 -24.56 -11.47 0.64
N VAL A 74 -24.02 -12.65 0.97
CA VAL A 74 -24.64 -13.95 0.65
C VAL A 74 -26.00 -14.09 1.32
N LEU A 75 -26.14 -13.72 2.59
CA LEU A 75 -27.43 -13.74 3.29
C LEU A 75 -28.45 -12.75 2.69
N GLY A 76 -27.99 -11.59 2.22
CA GLY A 76 -28.81 -10.62 1.49
C GLY A 76 -29.31 -11.17 0.15
N VAL A 77 -28.45 -11.85 -0.60
CA VAL A 77 -28.81 -12.51 -1.87
C VAL A 77 -29.82 -13.64 -1.63
N VAL A 78 -29.62 -14.47 -0.60
CA VAL A 78 -30.54 -15.57 -0.26
C VAL A 78 -31.91 -15.03 0.23
N SER A 79 -31.93 -13.89 0.90
CA SER A 79 -33.18 -13.21 1.28
C SER A 79 -34.02 -12.78 0.06
N LEU A 80 -33.42 -12.50 -1.09
CA LEU A 80 -34.13 -12.10 -2.31
C LEU A 80 -34.89 -13.27 -2.96
N PHE A 81 -34.50 -14.51 -2.65
CA PHE A 81 -35.20 -15.71 -3.10
C PHE A 81 -36.34 -16.13 -2.17
N GLN A 82 -36.61 -15.38 -1.10
CA GLN A 82 -37.75 -15.64 -0.21
C GLN A 82 -39.06 -15.18 -0.88
N LYS A 83 -39.81 -16.19 -1.31
CA LYS A 83 -41.04 -16.23 -2.14
C LYS A 83 -42.06 -15.14 -1.80
N GLY A 84 -42.40 -14.27 -2.77
CA GLY A 84 -43.56 -13.36 -2.60
C GLY A 84 -43.98 -12.42 -3.72
N SER A 85 -43.13 -11.93 -4.63
CA SER A 85 -43.63 -11.05 -5.71
C SER A 85 -42.78 -11.08 -6.98
N LYS A 86 -43.40 -10.82 -8.13
CA LYS A 86 -42.95 -11.23 -9.47
C LYS A 86 -41.98 -10.26 -10.17
N LYS A 87 -41.27 -9.40 -9.43
CA LYS A 87 -40.32 -8.41 -10.01
C LYS A 87 -38.88 -8.34 -9.44
N PRO A 88 -38.31 -9.32 -8.69
CA PRO A 88 -36.99 -9.15 -8.07
C PRO A 88 -35.80 -9.46 -9.00
N GLY A 89 -35.98 -10.18 -10.12
CA GLY A 89 -34.85 -10.69 -10.92
C GLY A 89 -34.00 -9.62 -11.61
N THR A 90 -34.61 -8.60 -12.19
CA THR A 90 -33.87 -7.52 -12.90
C THR A 90 -33.12 -6.62 -11.93
N TRP A 91 -33.74 -6.28 -10.79
CA TRP A 91 -33.10 -5.47 -9.75
C TRP A 91 -31.93 -6.21 -9.09
N ALA A 92 -32.01 -7.54 -8.98
CA ALA A 92 -30.90 -8.36 -8.48
C ALA A 92 -29.68 -8.34 -9.42
N ILE A 93 -29.88 -8.39 -10.74
CA ILE A 93 -28.78 -8.33 -11.71
C ILE A 93 -28.13 -6.94 -11.69
N VAL A 94 -28.92 -5.87 -11.72
CA VAL A 94 -28.39 -4.50 -11.67
C VAL A 94 -27.63 -4.24 -10.37
N LEU A 95 -28.17 -4.68 -9.23
CA LEU A 95 -27.51 -4.53 -7.94
C LEU A 95 -26.27 -5.41 -7.81
N SER A 96 -26.25 -6.60 -8.43
CA SER A 96 -25.07 -7.45 -8.52
C SER A 96 -23.96 -6.76 -9.30
N ILE A 97 -24.26 -6.19 -10.47
CA ILE A 97 -23.26 -5.51 -11.31
C ILE A 97 -22.71 -4.28 -10.59
N VAL A 98 -23.59 -3.45 -10.01
CA VAL A 98 -23.17 -2.25 -9.27
C VAL A 98 -22.38 -2.63 -8.02
N GLY A 99 -22.80 -3.67 -7.30
CA GLY A 99 -22.09 -4.19 -6.14
C GLY A 99 -20.70 -4.72 -6.49
N THR A 100 -20.55 -5.43 -7.61
CA THR A 100 -19.24 -5.88 -8.10
C THR A 100 -18.35 -4.69 -8.46
N ILE A 101 -18.86 -3.69 -9.20
CA ILE A 101 -18.06 -2.51 -9.57
C ILE A 101 -17.57 -1.77 -8.32
N ILE A 102 -18.45 -1.53 -7.34
CA ILE A 102 -18.10 -0.85 -6.10
C ILE A 102 -17.10 -1.70 -5.30
N ALA A 103 -17.32 -3.02 -5.18
CA ALA A 103 -16.40 -3.91 -4.48
C ALA A 103 -15.01 -3.95 -5.14
N THR A 104 -14.94 -3.93 -6.48
CA THR A 104 -13.68 -3.88 -7.22
C THR A 104 -12.96 -2.55 -7.01
N ILE A 105 -13.67 -1.42 -7.00
CA ILE A 105 -13.07 -0.10 -6.74
C ILE A 105 -12.54 -0.04 -5.30
N VAL A 106 -13.33 -0.47 -4.33
CA VAL A 106 -12.91 -0.51 -2.92
C VAL A 106 -11.73 -1.46 -2.72
N PHE A 107 -11.73 -2.62 -3.36
CA PHE A 107 -10.60 -3.55 -3.34
C PHE A 107 -9.33 -2.91 -3.92
N LEU A 108 -9.41 -2.25 -5.07
CA LEU A 108 -8.28 -1.56 -5.68
C LEU A 108 -7.71 -0.45 -4.79
N VAL A 109 -8.57 0.37 -4.17
CA VAL A 109 -8.15 1.46 -3.28
C VAL A 109 -7.52 0.94 -1.99
N VAL A 110 -8.04 -0.15 -1.43
CA VAL A 110 -7.48 -0.77 -0.21
C VAL A 110 -6.17 -1.49 -0.53
N VAL A 111 -6.08 -2.17 -1.67
CA VAL A 111 -4.82 -2.81 -2.11
C VAL A 111 -3.78 -1.75 -2.42
N SER A 112 -4.11 -0.63 -3.07
CA SER A 112 -3.13 0.43 -3.30
C SER A 112 -2.63 1.01 -1.98
N ALA A 113 -3.53 1.34 -1.04
CA ALA A 113 -3.12 1.85 0.27
C ALA A 113 -2.29 0.84 1.08
N ALA A 114 -2.60 -0.46 0.99
CA ALA A 114 -1.83 -1.51 1.65
C ALA A 114 -0.48 -1.78 0.95
N VAL A 115 -0.40 -1.57 -0.36
CA VAL A 115 0.85 -1.66 -1.12
C VAL A 115 1.74 -0.45 -0.81
N ASP A 116 1.18 0.76 -0.71
CA ASP A 116 1.92 1.96 -0.31
C ASP A 116 2.48 1.83 1.12
N ASP A 117 1.67 1.28 2.04
CA ASP A 117 2.07 1.02 3.44
C ASP A 117 3.03 -0.16 3.58
N ALA A 118 2.89 -1.22 2.77
CA ALA A 118 3.77 -2.39 2.80
C ALA A 118 5.07 -2.23 1.99
N LEU A 119 5.12 -1.31 1.02
CA LEU A 119 6.33 -0.95 0.27
C LEU A 119 7.11 0.21 0.90
N GLY A 120 6.56 0.86 1.93
CA GLY A 120 7.23 1.93 2.65
C GLY A 120 7.47 3.19 1.79
N GLY A 121 6.65 3.46 0.78
CA GLY A 121 6.92 4.54 -0.18
C GLY A 121 8.09 4.23 -1.13
N THR A 122 7.92 4.61 -2.40
CA THR A 122 8.95 4.40 -3.44
C THR A 122 9.85 5.62 -3.62
N ASP A 123 9.59 6.72 -2.92
CA ASP A 123 10.33 7.97 -3.08
C ASP A 123 11.69 7.88 -2.38
N SER A 124 12.74 8.32 -3.07
CA SER A 124 14.07 8.57 -2.50
C SER A 124 14.31 10.07 -2.32
N SER A 125 15.19 10.43 -1.40
CA SER A 125 15.66 11.80 -1.23
C SER A 125 17.18 11.88 -1.10
N VAL A 126 17.74 13.07 -1.33
CA VAL A 126 19.18 13.33 -1.25
C VAL A 126 19.45 14.40 -0.21
N SER A 127 20.30 14.09 0.77
CA SER A 127 20.84 15.07 1.71
C SER A 127 22.32 15.36 1.41
N PRO A 128 22.75 16.64 1.38
CA PRO A 128 24.15 16.98 1.17
C PRO A 128 25.06 16.39 2.24
N ALA A 129 26.30 16.08 1.88
CA ALA A 129 27.32 15.69 2.85
C ALA A 129 27.48 16.79 3.92
N GLU A 130 27.23 16.46 5.19
CA GLU A 130 27.47 17.39 6.31
C GLU A 130 28.97 17.67 6.38
N THR A 131 29.38 18.79 5.79
CA THR A 131 30.76 19.28 5.93
C THR A 131 30.82 19.93 7.31
N SER A 132 31.31 19.19 8.31
CA SER A 132 31.79 19.78 9.56
C SER A 132 32.99 20.67 9.24
N HIS A 133 32.72 21.91 8.84
CA HIS A 133 33.71 22.97 8.84
C HIS A 133 34.06 23.28 10.29
N GLU A 134 35.02 22.54 10.84
CA GLU A 134 35.79 22.96 11.99
C GLU A 134 36.57 24.21 11.54
N SER A 135 35.95 25.39 11.75
CA SER A 135 36.61 26.68 11.61
C SER A 135 37.66 26.78 12.71
N ASP A 136 38.86 26.31 12.41
CA ASP A 136 40.04 26.57 13.22
C ASP A 136 40.49 28.02 12.95
N ALA A 137 39.98 28.95 13.75
CA ALA A 137 40.52 30.29 13.90
C ALA A 137 40.83 30.53 15.39
N PRO A 138 42.08 30.92 15.74
CA PRO A 138 42.53 30.88 17.12
C PRO A 138 41.97 32.04 17.94
N ALA A 139 41.33 31.72 19.06
CA ALA A 139 40.94 32.69 20.07
C ALA A 139 42.15 33.06 20.95
N SER A 140 42.57 34.33 20.91
CA SER A 140 43.24 34.99 22.05
C SER A 140 42.19 35.79 22.81
N PRO A 141 42.08 35.69 24.14
CA PRO A 141 41.18 36.53 24.91
C PRO A 141 41.93 37.76 25.43
N ASP A 142 41.35 38.96 25.29
CA ASP A 142 41.48 40.06 26.27
C ASP A 142 40.58 41.24 25.88
N GLY A 143 39.84 41.77 26.86
CA GLY A 143 39.46 43.19 26.92
C GLY A 143 38.02 43.60 26.54
N GLU A 144 37.13 43.55 27.53
CA GLU A 144 36.29 44.68 28.03
C GLU A 144 35.45 45.57 27.07
N GLU A 145 34.13 45.48 27.27
CA GLU A 145 33.13 46.55 27.48
C GLU A 145 33.09 47.82 26.58
N SER A 146 32.03 47.97 25.76
CA SER A 146 31.13 49.16 25.69
C SER A 146 30.32 49.26 24.37
N GLY A 147 29.04 49.66 24.49
CA GLY A 147 28.44 50.66 23.59
C GLY A 147 27.43 50.23 22.51
N ASP A 148 26.15 50.17 22.89
CA ASP A 148 24.98 50.88 22.32
C ASP A 148 24.85 51.17 20.79
N GLU A 149 23.75 50.64 20.23
CA GLU A 149 22.72 51.25 19.34
C GLU A 149 22.97 51.63 17.85
N ALA A 150 21.99 51.16 17.07
CA ALA A 150 21.30 51.74 15.91
C ALA A 150 21.99 51.90 14.54
N GLY A 151 21.35 51.30 13.53
CA GLY A 151 21.60 51.54 12.10
C GLY A 151 20.68 50.73 11.19
N SER A 152 19.39 51.11 11.16
CA SER A 152 18.41 50.67 10.17
C SER A 152 18.71 51.26 8.80
N GLU A 153 18.88 50.44 7.76
CA GLU A 153 18.67 50.86 6.37
C GLU A 153 17.94 49.74 5.60
N ASP A 154 16.68 50.03 5.29
CA ASP A 154 15.87 49.39 4.25
C ASP A 154 16.60 49.47 2.90
N GLY A 155 16.87 48.31 2.32
CA GLY A 155 17.37 48.15 0.96
C GLY A 155 16.44 47.24 0.16
N ASP A 156 15.33 47.83 -0.31
CA ASP A 156 14.50 47.29 -1.40
C ASP A 156 15.40 47.06 -2.63
N GLY A 157 15.52 45.82 -3.09
CA GLY A 157 16.43 45.51 -4.19
C GLY A 157 16.42 44.07 -4.67
N ALA A 158 15.63 43.85 -5.71
CA ALA A 158 15.62 42.69 -6.61
C ALA A 158 14.98 41.42 -6.07
N GLY A 159 13.72 41.22 -6.48
CA GLY A 159 13.20 39.89 -6.74
C GLY A 159 14.17 39.18 -7.67
N GLY A 160 14.96 38.28 -7.09
CA GLY A 160 15.56 37.20 -7.84
C GLY A 160 14.42 36.36 -8.39
N ASP A 161 14.40 36.17 -9.71
CA ASP A 161 13.80 34.99 -10.29
C ASP A 161 14.35 33.78 -9.51
N ASP A 162 13.55 33.26 -8.56
CA ASP A 162 13.68 31.89 -8.07
C ASP A 162 13.34 30.98 -9.25
N ALA A 163 14.27 30.89 -10.21
CA ALA A 163 14.35 29.73 -11.07
C ALA A 163 14.46 28.54 -10.11
N PRO A 164 13.57 27.52 -10.21
CA PRO A 164 13.62 26.38 -9.31
C PRO A 164 15.04 25.82 -9.36
N ALA A 165 15.69 25.74 -8.19
CA ALA A 165 17.00 25.13 -8.08
C ALA A 165 16.95 23.76 -8.77
N ALA A 166 17.92 23.50 -9.66
CA ALA A 166 17.95 22.25 -10.40
C ALA A 166 17.95 21.08 -9.40
N GLU A 167 17.03 20.15 -9.58
CA GLU A 167 16.88 18.99 -8.70
C GLU A 167 18.18 18.18 -8.67
N VAL A 168 18.75 18.02 -7.48
CA VAL A 168 19.99 17.26 -7.26
C VAL A 168 19.65 15.78 -7.15
N GLY A 169 20.50 14.92 -7.70
CA GLY A 169 20.27 13.48 -7.71
C GLY A 169 19.62 12.98 -9.00
N THR A 170 19.43 13.85 -9.99
CA THR A 170 19.04 13.49 -11.34
C THR A 170 20.26 13.09 -12.17
N ARG A 171 20.05 12.42 -13.31
CA ARG A 171 21.17 12.04 -14.17
C ARG A 171 21.92 13.26 -14.73
N GLU A 172 21.20 14.32 -15.05
CA GLU A 172 21.74 15.57 -15.60
C GLU A 172 22.37 16.47 -14.52
N ASN A 173 22.00 16.28 -13.25
CA ASN A 173 22.54 16.98 -12.09
C ASN A 173 22.72 16.00 -10.91
N PRO A 174 23.71 15.09 -11.00
CA PRO A 174 23.89 14.03 -10.02
C PRO A 174 24.33 14.59 -8.68
N ALA A 175 23.97 13.90 -7.60
CA ALA A 175 24.43 14.22 -6.26
C ALA A 175 25.95 14.03 -6.17
N PRO A 176 26.70 14.89 -5.44
CA PRO A 176 28.12 14.68 -5.22
C PRO A 176 28.38 13.42 -4.38
N LEU A 177 29.56 12.82 -4.54
CA LEU A 177 30.04 11.76 -3.65
C LEU A 177 29.93 12.19 -2.18
N GLY A 178 29.62 11.25 -1.29
CA GLY A 178 29.39 11.52 0.13
C GLY A 178 27.99 12.03 0.48
N SER A 179 27.14 12.35 -0.51
CA SER A 179 25.72 12.64 -0.25
C SER A 179 25.00 11.41 0.29
N VAL A 180 24.03 11.63 1.18
CA VAL A 180 23.18 10.56 1.71
C VAL A 180 21.96 10.42 0.80
N VAL A 181 21.80 9.23 0.21
CA VAL A 181 20.63 8.81 -0.56
C VAL A 181 19.72 8.01 0.37
N SER A 182 18.61 8.62 0.78
CA SER A 182 17.66 8.03 1.73
C SER A 182 16.46 7.47 0.99
N GLY A 183 16.15 6.20 1.24
CA GLY A 183 14.91 5.53 0.84
C GLY A 183 14.01 5.26 2.05
N SER A 184 13.09 4.32 1.88
CA SER A 184 12.13 3.92 2.92
C SER A 184 12.76 3.23 4.13
N GLU A 185 13.79 2.40 3.88
CA GLU A 185 14.42 1.58 4.92
C GLU A 185 15.96 1.61 4.89
N TRP A 186 16.56 2.42 4.00
CA TRP A 186 18.01 2.50 3.85
C TRP A 186 18.48 3.94 3.65
N ASP A 187 19.54 4.30 4.37
CA ASP A 187 20.37 5.47 4.09
C ASP A 187 21.68 4.99 3.46
N VAL A 188 21.95 5.41 2.22
CA VAL A 188 23.09 4.94 1.42
C VAL A 188 24.01 6.09 1.09
N THR A 189 25.30 5.91 1.30
CA THR A 189 26.35 6.87 0.92
C THR A 189 27.36 6.19 0.02
N ILE A 190 27.59 6.76 -1.16
CA ILE A 190 28.76 6.40 -1.98
C ILE A 190 29.95 7.19 -1.45
N THR A 191 30.92 6.48 -0.88
CA THR A 191 32.08 7.08 -0.23
C THR A 191 33.23 7.33 -1.20
N SER A 192 33.35 6.51 -2.24
CA SER A 192 34.38 6.66 -3.27
C SER A 192 33.99 6.00 -4.58
N PHE A 193 34.59 6.48 -5.68
CA PHE A 193 34.58 5.82 -6.97
C PHE A 193 36.00 5.82 -7.54
N GLU A 194 36.56 4.63 -7.74
CA GLU A 194 37.87 4.44 -8.35
C GLU A 194 37.70 3.81 -9.73
N LEU A 195 37.92 4.60 -10.78
CA LEU A 195 37.97 4.12 -12.15
C LEU A 195 39.31 3.39 -12.38
N ASP A 196 39.26 2.27 -13.10
CA ASP A 196 40.42 1.44 -13.44
C ASP A 196 41.18 0.86 -12.23
N ALA A 197 40.42 0.34 -11.27
CA ALA A 197 40.90 -0.48 -10.17
C ALA A 197 41.16 -1.95 -10.58
N THR A 198 41.49 -2.18 -11.85
CA THR A 198 41.63 -3.53 -12.44
C THR A 198 42.67 -4.38 -11.71
N GLU A 199 43.82 -3.78 -11.38
CA GLU A 199 44.88 -4.46 -10.64
C GLU A 199 44.41 -4.92 -9.25
N ALA A 200 43.74 -4.03 -8.51
CA ALA A 200 43.24 -4.32 -7.17
C ALA A 200 42.19 -5.45 -7.20
N VAL A 201 41.30 -5.44 -8.19
CA VAL A 201 40.27 -6.47 -8.35
C VAL A 201 40.88 -7.82 -8.71
N LEU A 202 41.85 -7.87 -9.63
CA LEU A 202 42.54 -9.12 -9.96
C LEU A 202 43.37 -9.67 -8.79
N ALA A 203 43.92 -8.80 -7.95
CA ALA A 203 44.63 -9.20 -6.74
C ALA A 203 43.70 -9.72 -5.63
N ALA A 204 42.46 -9.25 -5.57
CA ALA A 204 41.50 -9.63 -4.53
C ALA A 204 41.09 -11.11 -4.59
N ASN A 205 41.01 -11.69 -5.79
CA ASN A 205 40.65 -13.09 -5.97
C ASN A 205 41.32 -13.69 -7.21
N GLN A 206 42.05 -14.78 -7.03
CA GLN A 206 42.72 -15.52 -8.11
C GLN A 206 41.77 -16.09 -9.18
N PHE A 207 40.46 -16.14 -8.91
CA PHE A 207 39.43 -16.54 -9.86
C PHE A 207 38.84 -15.38 -10.67
N ASN A 208 39.19 -14.13 -10.34
CA ASN A 208 38.77 -13.00 -11.15
C ASN A 208 39.47 -13.06 -12.51
N GLU A 209 38.69 -12.93 -13.58
CA GLU A 209 39.20 -12.84 -14.94
C GLU A 209 39.52 -11.38 -15.30
N PRO A 210 40.45 -11.13 -16.24
CA PRO A 210 40.64 -9.78 -16.79
C PRO A 210 39.34 -9.21 -17.36
N PRO A 211 39.14 -7.88 -17.31
CA PRO A 211 37.95 -7.28 -17.88
C PRO A 211 37.90 -7.45 -19.40
N ALA A 212 36.70 -7.36 -19.98
CA ALA A 212 36.52 -7.42 -21.43
C ALA A 212 37.31 -6.30 -22.15
N ASP A 213 37.67 -6.53 -23.42
CA ASP A 213 38.40 -5.55 -24.22
C ASP A 213 37.67 -4.18 -24.25
N GLY A 214 38.39 -3.11 -23.90
CA GLY A 214 37.84 -1.76 -23.82
C GLY A 214 37.12 -1.44 -22.51
N MET A 215 37.01 -2.40 -21.59
CA MET A 215 36.45 -2.24 -20.25
C MET A 215 37.55 -2.30 -19.19
N VAL A 216 37.28 -1.69 -18.04
CA VAL A 216 38.09 -1.77 -16.82
C VAL A 216 37.21 -2.15 -15.65
N TYR A 217 37.79 -2.64 -14.56
CA TYR A 217 37.03 -2.73 -13.31
C TYR A 217 37.07 -1.38 -12.59
N ALA A 218 35.90 -0.90 -12.19
CA ALA A 218 35.76 0.19 -11.24
C ALA A 218 35.38 -0.38 -9.86
N VAL A 219 35.92 0.23 -8.81
CA VAL A 219 35.57 -0.09 -7.42
C VAL A 219 34.80 1.08 -6.82
N VAL A 220 33.64 0.77 -6.25
CA VAL A 220 32.74 1.75 -5.62
C VAL A 220 32.72 1.48 -4.13
N GLY A 221 33.11 2.47 -3.33
CA GLY A 221 32.97 2.44 -1.89
C GLY A 221 31.54 2.79 -1.48
N VAL A 222 30.91 1.95 -0.67
CA VAL A 222 29.51 2.08 -0.25
C VAL A 222 29.43 1.94 1.26
N SER A 223 28.64 2.81 1.90
CA SER A 223 28.19 2.66 3.28
C SER A 223 26.68 2.76 3.32
N ALA A 224 25.99 1.75 3.84
CA ALA A 224 24.54 1.74 3.94
C ALA A 224 24.08 1.39 5.36
N THR A 225 23.21 2.22 5.92
CA THR A 225 22.59 2.04 7.23
C THR A 225 21.14 1.62 7.05
N TYR A 226 20.73 0.53 7.70
CA TYR A 226 19.34 0.07 7.69
C TYR A 226 18.52 0.86 8.71
N THR A 227 17.44 1.51 8.25
CA THR A 227 16.55 2.35 9.07
C THR A 227 15.19 1.70 9.33
N GLY A 228 14.86 0.62 8.61
CA GLY A 228 13.64 -0.15 8.80
C GLY A 228 13.55 -0.83 10.17
N ALA A 229 12.35 -1.29 10.53
CA ALA A 229 12.03 -1.73 11.90
C ALA A 229 12.51 -3.16 12.25
N ASP A 230 12.65 -4.02 11.24
CA ASP A 230 12.96 -5.45 11.42
C ASP A 230 14.44 -5.73 11.10
N SER A 231 14.69 -6.72 10.24
CA SER A 231 15.99 -6.93 9.60
C SER A 231 15.85 -6.94 8.08
N SER A 232 16.90 -6.51 7.41
CA SER A 232 17.04 -6.62 5.95
C SER A 232 18.48 -6.91 5.58
N THR A 233 18.72 -7.26 4.32
CA THR A 233 20.07 -7.52 3.83
C THR A 233 20.58 -6.34 3.00
N SER A 234 21.87 -6.00 3.15
CA SER A 234 22.51 -4.96 2.35
C SER A 234 22.52 -5.28 0.84
N LEU A 235 22.24 -6.52 0.44
CA LEU A 235 22.00 -6.90 -0.96
C LEU A 235 20.78 -6.18 -1.59
N MET A 236 19.87 -5.67 -0.76
CA MET A 236 18.72 -4.90 -1.23
C MET A 236 19.09 -3.50 -1.74
N VAL A 237 20.29 -3.01 -1.41
CA VAL A 237 20.83 -1.75 -1.92
C VAL A 237 21.46 -1.98 -3.29
N GLY A 238 20.91 -1.30 -4.31
CA GLY A 238 21.42 -1.34 -5.67
C GLY A 238 22.48 -0.27 -5.92
N VAL A 239 23.60 -0.65 -6.52
CA VAL A 239 24.63 0.27 -7.03
C VAL A 239 25.02 -0.19 -8.43
N ASP A 240 24.57 0.57 -9.41
CA ASP A 240 24.85 0.35 -10.83
C ASP A 240 25.61 1.54 -11.42
N TYR A 241 26.21 1.34 -12.59
CA TYR A 241 26.84 2.39 -13.36
C TYR A 241 26.03 2.66 -14.63
N VAL A 242 25.79 3.94 -14.92
CA VAL A 242 25.10 4.36 -16.13
C VAL A 242 26.09 5.10 -17.01
N THR A 243 26.43 4.50 -18.16
CA THR A 243 27.43 5.02 -19.09
C THR A 243 27.00 6.38 -19.65
N ALA A 244 27.95 7.14 -20.20
CA ALA A 244 27.67 8.41 -20.88
C ALA A 244 26.60 8.28 -21.98
N THR A 245 26.53 7.12 -22.66
CA THR A 245 25.55 6.80 -23.70
C THR A 245 24.20 6.31 -23.17
N GLY A 246 24.12 6.00 -21.87
CA GLY A 246 22.89 5.63 -21.18
C GLY A 246 22.62 4.15 -21.03
N GLU A 247 23.60 3.31 -21.33
CA GLU A 247 23.57 1.90 -20.96
C GLU A 247 23.76 1.73 -19.45
N VAL A 248 23.11 0.72 -18.87
CA VAL A 248 23.24 0.38 -17.45
C VAL A 248 24.13 -0.85 -17.32
N VAL A 249 25.21 -0.70 -16.56
CA VAL A 249 26.12 -1.75 -16.13
C VAL A 249 25.79 -2.08 -14.68
N THR A 250 25.53 -3.35 -14.41
CA THR A 250 25.17 -3.85 -13.10
C THR A 250 26.27 -4.74 -12.55
N ARG A 251 26.23 -5.01 -11.25
CA ARG A 251 27.11 -6.02 -10.63
C ARG A 251 26.94 -7.41 -11.27
N ALA A 252 25.75 -7.73 -11.77
CA ALA A 252 25.45 -9.06 -12.32
C ALA A 252 26.11 -9.30 -13.69
N ASP A 253 26.58 -8.24 -14.37
CA ASP A 253 27.26 -8.35 -15.67
C ASP A 253 28.71 -8.87 -15.55
N SER A 254 29.22 -8.96 -14.32
CA SER A 254 30.55 -9.48 -14.01
C SER A 254 30.48 -10.48 -12.85
N MET A 255 31.25 -11.56 -12.94
CA MET A 255 31.43 -12.52 -11.82
C MET A 255 32.62 -12.16 -10.92
N ALA A 256 33.21 -10.97 -11.11
CA ALA A 256 34.35 -10.53 -10.32
C ALA A 256 33.98 -10.34 -8.84
N VAL A 257 34.88 -10.78 -7.97
CA VAL A 257 34.83 -10.55 -6.53
C VAL A 257 35.51 -9.22 -6.22
N ALA A 258 34.79 -8.33 -5.55
CA ALA A 258 35.31 -7.03 -5.13
C ALA A 258 36.43 -7.21 -4.07
N PRO A 259 37.38 -6.27 -3.98
CA PRO A 259 38.33 -6.22 -2.86
C PRO A 259 37.63 -6.11 -1.50
N ASP A 260 38.24 -6.67 -0.46
CA ASP A 260 37.73 -6.55 0.91
C ASP A 260 37.79 -5.10 1.44
N PRO A 261 36.85 -4.70 2.32
CA PRO A 261 35.65 -5.43 2.72
C PRO A 261 34.60 -5.41 1.60
N MET A 262 33.92 -6.54 1.36
CA MET A 262 32.86 -6.61 0.35
C MET A 262 31.52 -6.09 0.88
N PHE A 263 30.85 -5.22 0.12
CA PHE A 263 29.49 -4.78 0.43
C PHE A 263 28.42 -5.76 -0.10
N GLY A 264 27.29 -5.87 0.60
CA GLY A 264 26.07 -6.51 0.10
C GLY A 264 25.82 -7.92 0.64
N MET A 265 26.49 -8.32 1.72
CA MET A 265 26.38 -9.67 2.31
C MET A 265 25.88 -9.65 3.76
N ALA A 266 25.75 -8.46 4.37
CA ALA A 266 25.32 -8.33 5.76
C ALA A 266 23.79 -8.44 5.88
N GLU A 267 23.33 -9.14 6.91
CA GLU A 267 21.98 -8.99 7.44
C GLU A 267 22.05 -8.01 8.62
N LEU A 268 21.22 -6.98 8.58
CA LEU A 268 21.26 -5.85 9.51
C LEU A 268 19.89 -5.67 10.15
N PHE A 269 19.88 -5.45 11.47
CA PHE A 269 18.74 -4.90 12.19
C PHE A 269 18.78 -3.37 12.15
N GLN A 270 17.70 -2.73 12.58
CA GLN A 270 17.61 -1.26 12.67
C GLN A 270 18.87 -0.62 13.27
N GLY A 271 19.43 0.37 12.58
CA GLY A 271 20.66 1.09 12.94
C GLY A 271 21.96 0.37 12.59
N GLY A 272 21.90 -0.88 12.11
CA GLY A 272 23.06 -1.60 11.58
C GLY A 272 23.58 -0.95 10.30
N THR A 273 24.89 -1.01 10.09
CA THR A 273 25.56 -0.44 8.90
C THR A 273 26.48 -1.47 8.26
N ASP A 274 26.42 -1.59 6.93
CA ASP A 274 27.38 -2.35 6.12
C ASP A 274 28.23 -1.35 5.30
N THR A 275 29.55 -1.51 5.35
CA THR A 275 30.49 -0.65 4.64
C THR A 275 31.47 -1.53 3.89
N GLY A 276 31.57 -1.30 2.58
CA GLY A 276 32.50 -2.04 1.75
C GLY A 276 32.45 -1.67 0.27
N ASN A 277 32.99 -2.58 -0.53
CA ASN A 277 33.24 -2.36 -1.94
C ASN A 277 32.25 -3.13 -2.81
N VAL A 278 31.81 -2.45 -3.87
CA VAL A 278 31.15 -3.05 -5.04
C VAL A 278 32.12 -2.95 -6.22
N VAL A 279 32.18 -3.98 -7.05
CA VAL A 279 32.95 -3.98 -8.30
C VAL A 279 31.99 -3.95 -9.48
N LEU A 280 32.30 -3.10 -10.47
CA LEU A 280 31.58 -2.97 -11.73
C LEU A 280 32.58 -3.04 -12.88
N GLN A 281 32.21 -3.67 -14.00
CA GLN A 281 33.03 -3.66 -15.21
C GLN A 281 32.51 -2.60 -16.17
N VAL A 282 33.21 -1.47 -16.28
CA VAL A 282 32.73 -0.26 -16.96
C VAL A 282 33.64 0.12 -18.14
N PRO A 283 33.16 0.92 -19.11
CA PRO A 283 34.01 1.43 -20.19
C PRO A 283 35.22 2.22 -19.67
N ALA A 284 36.39 1.99 -20.28
CA ALA A 284 37.64 2.62 -19.85
C ALA A 284 37.67 4.15 -20.02
N ASP A 285 36.84 4.69 -20.92
CA ASP A 285 36.69 6.13 -21.15
C ASP A 285 35.83 6.83 -20.08
N GLY A 286 35.13 6.06 -19.23
CA GLY A 286 34.36 6.58 -18.10
C GLY A 286 33.21 7.50 -18.53
N GLY A 287 33.04 8.63 -17.83
CA GLY A 287 32.07 9.67 -18.17
C GLY A 287 30.59 9.37 -17.86
N GLY A 288 30.31 8.27 -17.17
CA GLY A 288 29.01 7.92 -16.63
C GLY A 288 28.74 8.44 -15.21
N VAL A 289 27.62 8.01 -14.63
CA VAL A 289 27.18 8.31 -13.25
C VAL A 289 26.80 7.01 -12.54
N LEU A 290 26.81 7.01 -11.22
CA LEU A 290 26.29 5.90 -10.43
C LEU A 290 24.78 6.04 -10.26
N ARG A 291 24.05 4.93 -10.37
CA ARG A 291 22.64 4.82 -10.05
C ARG A 291 22.50 4.04 -8.74
N VAL A 292 21.98 4.71 -7.72
CA VAL A 292 21.89 4.19 -6.34
C VAL A 292 20.42 3.97 -6.00
N SER A 293 20.06 2.73 -5.68
CA SER A 293 18.72 2.34 -5.23
C SER A 293 18.77 1.98 -3.74
N PRO A 294 18.22 2.82 -2.83
CA PRO A 294 18.20 2.57 -1.39
C PRO A 294 17.09 1.56 -1.00
N GLY A 295 17.08 0.40 -1.66
CA GLY A 295 16.07 -0.65 -1.54
C GLY A 295 15.59 -1.16 -2.91
N MET A 296 14.97 -2.35 -2.95
CA MET A 296 14.62 -3.04 -4.20
C MET A 296 13.53 -2.36 -5.04
N PHE A 297 12.62 -1.61 -4.40
CA PHE A 297 11.48 -0.98 -5.06
C PHE A 297 11.46 0.55 -4.88
N VAL A 298 12.58 1.13 -4.49
CA VAL A 298 12.72 2.57 -4.27
C VAL A 298 13.33 3.21 -5.52
N ASP A 299 12.82 4.39 -5.88
CA ASP A 299 13.29 5.15 -7.02
C ASP A 299 14.79 5.46 -6.86
N PRO A 300 15.59 5.26 -7.91
CA PRO A 300 17.02 5.46 -7.82
C PRO A 300 17.37 6.95 -7.82
N VAL A 301 18.49 7.26 -7.18
CA VAL A 301 19.17 8.55 -7.24
C VAL A 301 20.49 8.40 -8.00
N PHE A 302 20.87 9.43 -8.77
CA PHE A 302 22.15 9.46 -9.45
C PHE A 302 23.22 10.18 -8.63
N VAL A 303 24.40 9.56 -8.51
CA VAL A 303 25.58 10.09 -7.80
C VAL A 303 26.74 10.24 -8.79
N ALA A 304 27.46 11.35 -8.68
CA ALA A 304 28.62 11.66 -9.52
C ALA A 304 29.78 10.69 -9.24
N THR A 305 30.62 10.48 -10.25
CA THR A 305 31.82 9.62 -10.14
C THR A 305 33.11 10.42 -9.88
N SER A 306 33.00 11.74 -9.80
CA SER A 306 34.11 12.70 -9.64
C SER A 306 33.62 14.00 -9.02
#